data_AF-A0A957XKG5-F1
#
_entry.id   AF-A0A957XKG5-F1
#
_cell.length_a   1.000
_cell.length_b   1.000
_cell.length_c   1.000
_cell.angle_alpha   90.00
_cell.angle_beta   90.00
_cell.angle_gamma   90.00
#
_symmetry.space_group_name_H-M   'P 1'
#
loop_
_entity.id
_entity.type
_entity.pdbx_description
1 polymer ?
#
loop_
_entity_poly.entity_id
_entity_poly.type
_entity_poly.pdbx_seq_one_letter_code
_entity_poly.pdbx_strand_id
1 'polypeptide(L)'
;MLHYKTILSFLAAIIILSACQLDAKNQGLAFFSRPTDTPTATPVPPTSTATATVPPTSTATPSPTFTPTPIPTATPISSDRLSTAQRAYTNGDYETAQVEFERLLDDPGAAPEEQRLALHWRGRSALALGDTGVAIESLNQFLQQYPQDALTRVTQFNLGRAYEAAGQPDDAAAAYTASIEANDPTNVYIYERIGDMWFHTGAYTETIEAYQAGVDSTEDDGFKVHLREGIAN
;
A
#
# COMPACT_ATOMS: atom_id res chain seq x y z
N MET A 1 -1.05 -56.23 -13.91
CA MET A 1 -0.05 -55.23 -13.46
C MET A 1 1.11 -55.18 -14.44
N LEU A 2 0.93 -54.64 -15.64
CA LEU A 2 1.94 -54.75 -16.72
C LEU A 2 1.95 -53.58 -17.73
N HIS A 3 1.69 -52.34 -17.32
CA HIS A 3 1.71 -51.18 -18.25
C HIS A 3 2.33 -49.88 -17.71
N TYR A 4 3.13 -49.91 -16.63
CA TYR A 4 3.71 -48.68 -16.04
C TYR A 4 5.22 -48.48 -16.30
N LYS A 5 5.85 -49.23 -17.22
CA LYS A 5 7.32 -49.19 -17.41
C LYS A 5 7.81 -48.68 -18.78
N THR A 6 6.95 -48.13 -19.62
CA THR A 6 7.33 -47.77 -21.01
C THR A 6 7.26 -46.27 -21.36
N ILE A 7 7.10 -45.38 -20.37
CA ILE A 7 7.01 -43.92 -20.62
C ILE A 7 8.24 -43.14 -20.10
N LEU A 8 9.16 -43.80 -19.40
CA LEU A 8 10.33 -43.16 -18.80
C LEU A 8 11.63 -43.45 -19.57
N SER A 9 11.64 -43.26 -20.90
CA SER A 9 12.86 -43.39 -21.73
C SER A 9 12.65 -42.83 -23.15
N PHE A 10 12.34 -41.54 -23.28
CA PHE A 10 12.51 -40.85 -24.57
C PHE A 10 13.22 -39.50 -24.36
N LEU A 11 14.53 -39.57 -24.62
CA LEU A 11 15.43 -38.53 -25.13
C LEU A 11 15.61 -37.23 -24.32
N ALA A 12 16.53 -37.33 -23.36
CA ALA A 12 17.62 -36.38 -23.29
C ALA A 12 18.47 -36.45 -24.58
N ALA A 13 18.66 -35.33 -25.27
CA ALA A 13 19.83 -34.95 -26.09
C ALA A 13 19.43 -33.98 -27.23
N ILE A 14 19.52 -32.67 -27.01
CA ILE A 14 19.91 -31.72 -28.08
C ILE A 14 20.94 -30.74 -27.51
N ILE A 15 22.03 -30.63 -28.27
CA ILE A 15 23.36 -30.12 -27.98
C ILE A 15 23.45 -28.65 -28.42
N ILE A 16 24.04 -27.83 -27.55
CA ILE A 16 25.08 -26.79 -27.76
C ILE A 16 25.18 -26.15 -29.16
N LEU A 17 25.09 -24.80 -29.23
CA LEU A 17 26.09 -23.86 -29.80
C LEU A 17 25.44 -22.53 -30.19
N SER A 18 25.84 -21.43 -29.55
CA SER A 18 26.20 -20.17 -30.25
C SER A 18 26.69 -19.12 -29.25
N ALA A 19 28.00 -19.06 -29.10
CA ALA A 19 28.74 -17.91 -28.58
C ALA A 19 29.72 -17.48 -29.68
N CYS A 20 29.60 -16.24 -30.16
CA CYS A 20 30.65 -15.41 -30.78
C CYS A 20 29.98 -14.09 -31.23
N GLN A 21 30.26 -12.99 -30.55
CA GLN A 21 31.24 -11.95 -30.91
C GLN A 21 30.57 -10.75 -31.59
N LEU A 22 30.67 -9.57 -30.98
CA LEU A 22 31.39 -8.46 -31.62
C LEU A 22 31.81 -7.39 -30.61
N ASP A 23 33.11 -7.24 -30.49
CA ASP A 23 33.86 -6.16 -29.85
C ASP A 23 34.05 -5.03 -30.87
N ALA A 24 33.80 -3.78 -30.48
CA ALA A 24 34.25 -2.60 -31.24
C ALA A 24 34.38 -1.37 -30.34
N LYS A 25 35.59 -1.25 -29.80
CA LYS A 25 36.33 -0.05 -29.39
C LYS A 25 35.83 1.26 -30.02
N ASN A 26 35.62 2.30 -29.19
CA ASN A 26 35.64 3.69 -29.64
C ASN A 26 36.53 4.54 -28.72
N GLN A 27 37.77 4.76 -29.16
CA GLN A 27 38.73 5.70 -28.62
C GLN A 27 39.11 6.63 -29.79
N GLY A 28 38.70 7.90 -29.72
CA GLY A 28 39.14 8.97 -30.62
C GLY A 28 39.41 10.20 -29.76
N LEU A 29 40.65 10.38 -29.29
CA LEU A 29 41.73 11.15 -29.91
C LEU A 29 41.43 12.65 -30.01
N ALA A 30 42.03 13.36 -29.06
CA ALA A 30 42.15 14.81 -28.99
C ALA A 30 42.87 15.39 -30.22
N PHE A 31 42.32 16.44 -30.79
CA PHE A 31 42.98 17.28 -31.79
C PHE A 31 43.33 18.65 -31.20
N PHE A 32 44.64 18.87 -31.06
CA PHE A 32 45.27 20.16 -30.86
C PHE A 32 45.17 20.99 -32.14
N SER A 33 44.88 22.29 -32.01
CA SER A 33 45.14 23.27 -33.08
C SER A 33 45.56 24.63 -32.46
N ARG A 34 46.89 24.74 -32.38
CA ARG A 34 47.84 25.86 -32.52
C ARG A 34 47.36 27.34 -32.35
N PRO A 35 48.16 28.17 -31.64
CA PRO A 35 47.92 29.61 -31.47
C PRO A 35 48.31 30.42 -32.72
N THR A 36 47.65 31.56 -32.93
CA THR A 36 48.04 32.57 -33.94
C THR A 36 48.52 33.84 -33.26
N ASP A 37 49.65 34.33 -33.75
CA ASP A 37 50.44 35.43 -33.24
C ASP A 37 49.79 36.83 -33.40
N THR A 38 50.00 37.61 -32.35
CA THR A 38 50.10 39.07 -32.19
C THR A 38 50.47 39.90 -33.42
N PRO A 39 49.96 41.15 -33.52
CA PRO A 39 50.92 42.25 -33.65
C PRO A 39 50.74 43.38 -32.61
N THR A 40 51.87 43.59 -31.93
CA THR A 40 52.47 44.78 -31.34
C THR A 40 51.87 46.14 -31.70
N ALA A 41 51.54 46.91 -30.66
CA ALA A 41 51.60 48.37 -30.67
C ALA A 41 52.48 48.85 -29.51
N THR A 42 53.47 49.68 -29.86
CA THR A 42 54.52 50.27 -29.03
C THR A 42 53.98 51.27 -27.99
N PRO A 43 54.57 51.38 -26.79
CA PRO A 43 54.10 52.24 -25.70
C PRO A 43 54.56 53.71 -25.82
N VAL A 44 53.73 54.64 -25.33
CA VAL A 44 54.10 56.04 -25.05
C VAL A 44 53.88 56.32 -23.55
N PRO A 45 54.90 56.78 -22.80
CA PRO A 45 54.76 57.24 -21.41
C PRO A 45 54.77 58.80 -21.34
N PRO A 46 54.46 59.43 -20.19
CA PRO A 46 53.19 60.12 -19.96
C PRO A 46 53.32 61.66 -19.82
N THR A 47 52.20 62.38 -19.92
CA THR A 47 52.10 63.75 -19.38
C THR A 47 51.05 63.76 -18.28
N SER A 48 51.52 63.77 -17.03
CA SER A 48 50.67 63.83 -15.83
C SER A 48 50.22 65.27 -15.58
N THR A 49 48.94 65.56 -15.81
CA THR A 49 48.26 66.72 -15.23
C THR A 49 47.25 66.20 -14.22
N ALA A 50 47.58 66.31 -12.94
CA ALA A 50 46.70 65.92 -11.84
C ALA A 50 45.52 66.90 -11.76
N THR A 51 44.35 66.47 -12.22
CA THR A 51 43.08 67.12 -11.95
C THR A 51 42.43 66.36 -10.79
N ALA A 52 42.12 67.05 -9.69
CA ALA A 52 41.45 66.46 -8.54
C ALA A 52 40.00 66.14 -8.92
N THR A 53 39.72 64.86 -9.20
CA THR A 53 38.37 64.35 -9.42
C THR A 53 37.76 63.99 -8.06
N VAL A 54 36.57 64.55 -7.80
CA VAL A 54 35.75 64.24 -6.62
C VAL A 54 35.40 62.74 -6.63
N PRO A 55 35.55 62.00 -5.52
CA PRO A 55 35.27 60.56 -5.50
C PRO A 55 33.79 60.29 -5.84
N PRO A 56 33.47 59.26 -6.64
CA PRO A 56 32.09 58.89 -6.91
C PRO A 56 31.42 58.39 -5.61
N THR A 57 30.26 58.95 -5.29
CA THR A 57 29.38 58.45 -4.22
C THR A 57 28.92 57.03 -4.57
N SER A 58 29.28 56.04 -3.74
CA SER A 58 28.81 54.67 -3.91
C SER A 58 27.29 54.64 -3.78
N THR A 59 26.60 54.36 -4.88
CA THR A 59 25.16 54.08 -4.87
C THR A 59 24.98 52.70 -4.22
N ALA A 60 24.20 52.63 -3.14
CA ALA A 60 23.91 51.35 -2.48
C ALA A 60 23.12 50.46 -3.45
N THR A 61 23.71 49.34 -3.84
CA THR A 61 23.02 48.27 -4.58
C THR A 61 21.90 47.71 -3.70
N PRO A 62 20.66 47.56 -4.18
CA PRO A 62 19.61 46.90 -3.41
C PRO A 62 20.08 45.47 -3.10
N SER A 63 20.14 45.14 -1.81
CA SER A 63 20.42 43.78 -1.34
C SER A 63 19.33 42.85 -1.84
N PRO A 64 19.64 41.63 -2.34
CA PRO A 64 18.61 40.69 -2.76
C PRO A 64 17.65 40.41 -1.59
N THR A 65 16.37 40.67 -1.81
CA THR A 65 15.33 40.22 -0.90
C THR A 65 15.22 38.71 -1.05
N PHE A 66 15.72 37.96 -0.06
CA PHE A 66 15.49 36.53 0.01
C PHE A 66 13.99 36.30 0.14
N THR A 67 13.37 35.78 -0.92
CA THR A 67 12.02 35.21 -0.81
C THR A 67 12.16 33.99 0.09
N PRO A 68 11.45 33.88 1.22
CA PRO A 68 11.50 32.67 2.03
C PRO A 68 11.02 31.51 1.16
N THR A 69 11.92 30.57 0.85
CA THR A 69 11.55 29.29 0.28
C THR A 69 10.51 28.68 1.21
N PRO A 70 9.35 28.20 0.71
CA PRO A 70 8.41 27.47 1.56
C PRO A 70 9.19 26.35 2.25
N ILE A 71 9.25 26.40 3.58
CA ILE A 71 9.83 25.31 4.37
C ILE A 71 9.00 24.07 4.01
N PRO A 72 9.61 22.96 3.53
CA PRO A 72 8.85 21.75 3.32
C PRO A 72 8.17 21.42 4.65
N THR A 73 6.83 21.39 4.65
CA THR A 73 6.07 20.94 5.81
C THR A 73 6.65 19.60 6.21
N ALA A 74 7.27 19.55 7.40
CA ALA A 74 7.94 18.35 7.85
C ALA A 74 6.95 17.19 7.79
N THR A 75 7.21 16.21 6.92
CA THR A 75 6.42 14.99 6.86
C THR A 75 6.50 14.37 8.25
N PRO A 76 5.37 14.14 8.93
CA PRO A 76 5.39 13.57 10.28
C PRO A 76 6.21 12.28 10.28
N ILE A 77 7.01 12.07 11.32
CA ILE A 77 7.71 10.79 11.54
C ILE A 77 6.68 9.64 11.60
N SER A 78 7.07 8.41 11.24
CA SER A 78 6.11 7.30 11.00
C SER A 78 5.16 7.03 12.17
N SER A 79 5.65 7.16 13.41
CA SER A 79 4.86 7.06 14.63
C SER A 79 3.83 8.19 14.79
N ASP A 80 4.19 9.41 14.42
CA ASP A 80 3.26 10.56 14.41
C ASP A 80 2.18 10.39 13.33
N ARG A 81 2.51 9.77 12.18
CA ARG A 81 1.52 9.40 11.16
C ARG A 81 0.55 8.36 11.67
N LEU A 82 1.04 7.28 12.28
CA LEU A 82 0.18 6.22 12.81
C LEU A 82 -0.82 6.78 13.83
N SER A 83 -0.34 7.59 14.78
CA SER A 83 -1.21 8.20 15.79
C SER A 83 -2.21 9.20 15.20
N THR A 84 -1.82 9.94 14.15
CA THR A 84 -2.72 10.85 13.43
C THR A 84 -3.80 10.09 12.66
N ALA A 85 -3.43 9.03 11.95
CA ALA A 85 -4.36 8.17 11.22
C ALA A 85 -5.37 7.51 12.17
N GLN A 86 -4.91 6.98 13.30
CA GLN A 86 -5.79 6.37 14.31
C GLN A 86 -6.74 7.39 14.92
N ARG A 87 -6.27 8.60 15.22
CA ARG A 87 -7.13 9.69 15.73
C ARG A 87 -8.19 10.09 14.70
N ALA A 88 -7.82 10.21 13.43
CA ALA A 88 -8.78 10.48 12.35
C ALA A 88 -9.84 9.37 12.26
N TYR A 89 -9.43 8.10 12.30
CA TYR A 89 -10.34 6.96 12.32
C TYR A 89 -11.32 7.00 13.49
N THR A 90 -10.83 7.28 14.71
CA THR A 90 -11.69 7.35 15.90
C THR A 90 -12.67 8.53 15.85
N ASN A 91 -12.32 9.60 15.13
CA ASN A 91 -13.19 10.75 14.91
C ASN A 91 -14.21 10.52 13.78
N GLY A 92 -14.15 9.38 13.09
CA GLY A 92 -14.97 9.09 11.91
C GLY A 92 -14.49 9.75 10.62
N ASP A 93 -13.34 10.42 10.65
CA ASP A 93 -12.70 10.97 9.47
C ASP A 93 -11.90 9.85 8.77
N TYR A 94 -12.66 8.96 8.12
CA TYR A 94 -12.11 7.77 7.46
C TYR A 94 -11.30 8.12 6.21
N GLU A 95 -11.59 9.25 5.57
CA GLU A 95 -10.83 9.75 4.41
C GLU A 95 -9.41 10.12 4.83
N THR A 96 -9.27 10.99 5.85
CA THR A 96 -7.94 11.33 6.39
C THR A 96 -7.24 10.10 6.94
N ALA A 97 -7.96 9.21 7.64
CA ALA A 97 -7.38 7.99 8.18
C ALA A 97 -6.78 7.11 7.07
N GLN A 98 -7.54 6.84 6.00
CA GLN A 98 -7.09 6.03 4.88
C GLN A 98 -5.83 6.61 4.23
N VAL A 99 -5.82 7.93 3.97
CA VAL A 99 -4.67 8.62 3.35
C VAL A 99 -3.43 8.52 4.23
N GLU A 100 -3.55 8.72 5.54
CA GLU A 100 -2.40 8.66 6.44
C GLU A 100 -1.88 7.22 6.63
N PHE A 101 -2.77 6.21 6.64
CA PHE A 101 -2.32 4.81 6.62
C PHE A 101 -1.62 4.45 5.30
N GLU A 102 -2.10 4.93 4.16
CA GLU A 102 -1.45 4.73 2.85
C GLU A 102 -0.06 5.35 2.82
N ARG A 103 0.06 6.61 3.27
CA ARG A 103 1.37 7.28 3.41
C ARG A 103 2.34 6.54 4.33
N LEU A 104 1.83 5.86 5.35
CA LEU A 104 2.65 5.04 6.24
C LEU A 104 3.15 3.79 5.52
N LEU A 105 2.32 3.15 4.70
CA LEU A 105 2.70 1.97 3.91
C LEU A 105 3.70 2.31 2.80
N ASP A 106 3.62 3.52 2.26
CA ASP A 106 4.57 4.03 1.25
C ASP A 106 5.91 4.49 1.84
N ASP A 107 6.01 4.63 3.17
CA ASP A 107 7.24 5.07 3.83
C ASP A 107 8.23 3.89 3.99
N PRO A 108 9.38 3.90 3.30
CA PRO A 108 10.40 2.86 3.44
C PRO A 108 11.04 2.82 4.83
N GLY A 109 10.89 3.89 5.63
CA GLY A 109 11.36 3.97 7.01
C GLY A 109 10.35 3.55 8.07
N ALA A 110 9.11 3.22 7.69
CA ALA A 110 8.09 2.77 8.64
C ALA A 110 8.46 1.42 9.25
N ALA A 111 8.25 1.28 10.55
CA ALA A 111 8.57 0.04 11.24
C ALA A 111 7.55 -1.06 10.87
N PRO A 112 7.94 -2.35 10.82
CA PRO A 112 7.05 -3.43 10.41
C PRO A 112 5.76 -3.52 11.22
N GLU A 113 5.80 -3.18 12.51
CA GLU A 113 4.64 -3.13 13.39
C GLU A 113 3.65 -2.01 13.04
N GLU A 114 4.15 -0.90 12.51
CA GLU A 114 3.34 0.23 12.07
C GLU A 114 2.69 -0.09 10.72
N GLN A 115 3.45 -0.68 9.79
CA GLN A 115 2.95 -1.14 8.50
C GLN A 115 1.84 -2.18 8.68
N ARG A 116 2.06 -3.15 9.58
CA ARG A 116 1.06 -4.14 9.99
C ARG A 116 -0.25 -3.48 10.42
N LEU A 117 -0.18 -2.49 11.32
CA LEU A 117 -1.36 -1.77 11.78
C LEU A 117 -2.00 -0.98 10.64
N ALA A 118 -1.20 -0.31 9.83
CA ALA A 118 -1.70 0.48 8.71
C ALA A 118 -2.45 -0.36 7.69
N LEU A 119 -2.02 -1.57 7.35
CA LEU A 119 -2.78 -2.46 6.46
C LEU A 119 -4.18 -2.76 7.00
N HIS A 120 -4.27 -3.17 8.27
CA HIS A 120 -5.55 -3.48 8.91
C HIS A 120 -6.48 -2.25 8.98
N TRP A 121 -5.95 -1.12 9.44
CA TRP A 121 -6.75 0.07 9.65
C TRP A 121 -7.07 0.83 8.36
N ARG A 122 -6.20 0.77 7.33
CA ARG A 122 -6.52 1.25 5.98
C ARG A 122 -7.71 0.48 5.43
N GLY A 123 -7.68 -0.86 5.52
CA GLY A 123 -8.78 -1.69 5.05
C GLY A 123 -10.11 -1.39 5.76
N ARG A 124 -10.07 -1.16 7.08
CA ARG A 124 -11.25 -0.76 7.85
C ARG A 124 -11.76 0.65 7.54
N SER A 125 -10.85 1.59 7.28
CA SER A 125 -11.21 2.96 6.86
C SER A 125 -11.88 2.93 5.49
N ALA A 126 -11.32 2.17 4.55
CA ALA A 126 -11.86 1.98 3.22
C ALA A 126 -13.25 1.33 3.23
N LEU A 127 -13.47 0.32 4.09
CA LEU A 127 -14.80 -0.25 4.33
C LEU A 127 -15.81 0.78 4.78
N ALA A 128 -15.42 1.67 5.70
CA ALA A 128 -16.31 2.71 6.21
C ALA A 128 -16.64 3.77 5.13
N LEU A 129 -15.77 3.95 4.15
CA LEU A 129 -15.99 4.80 2.98
C LEU A 129 -16.74 4.10 1.84
N GLY A 130 -16.94 2.77 1.92
CA GLY A 130 -17.50 1.97 0.84
C GLY A 130 -16.52 1.65 -0.28
N ASP A 131 -15.23 1.94 -0.10
CA ASP A 131 -14.18 1.55 -1.04
C ASP A 131 -13.79 0.09 -0.80
N THR A 132 -14.60 -0.81 -1.36
CA THR A 132 -14.45 -2.24 -1.18
C THR A 132 -13.18 -2.78 -1.83
N GLY A 133 -12.70 -2.17 -2.91
CA GLY A 133 -11.45 -2.56 -3.57
C GLY A 133 -10.23 -2.34 -2.68
N VAL A 134 -10.07 -1.14 -2.14
CA VAL A 134 -8.99 -0.82 -1.20
C VAL A 134 -9.09 -1.64 0.08
N ALA A 135 -10.31 -1.88 0.56
CA ALA A 135 -10.55 -2.72 1.72
C ALA A 135 -10.04 -4.16 1.50
N ILE A 136 -10.49 -4.82 0.43
CA ILE A 136 -10.10 -6.19 0.08
C ILE A 136 -8.59 -6.28 -0.11
N GLU A 137 -7.99 -5.33 -0.84
CA GLU A 137 -6.55 -5.29 -1.06
C GLU A 137 -5.77 -5.23 0.26
N SER A 138 -6.07 -4.24 1.11
CA SER A 138 -5.30 -3.98 2.34
C SER A 138 -5.43 -5.13 3.33
N LEU A 139 -6.64 -5.69 3.47
CA LEU A 139 -6.91 -6.79 4.41
C LEU A 139 -6.29 -8.11 3.92
N ASN A 140 -6.29 -8.40 2.62
CA ASN A 140 -5.59 -9.56 2.07
C ASN A 140 -4.07 -9.43 2.23
N GLN A 141 -3.51 -8.25 1.98
CA GLN A 141 -2.08 -8.00 2.23
C GLN A 141 -1.73 -8.22 3.70
N PHE A 142 -2.57 -7.76 4.63
CA PHE A 142 -2.39 -8.04 6.05
C PHE A 142 -2.35 -9.54 6.32
N LEU A 143 -3.34 -10.30 5.84
CA LEU A 143 -3.47 -11.73 6.10
C LEU A 143 -2.34 -12.55 5.46
N GLN A 144 -1.80 -12.08 4.34
CA GLN A 144 -0.65 -12.70 3.68
C GLN A 144 0.65 -12.47 4.45
N GLN A 145 0.88 -11.24 4.93
CA GLN A 145 2.14 -10.85 5.58
C GLN A 145 2.18 -11.22 7.06
N TYR A 146 1.03 -11.20 7.75
CA TYR A 146 0.91 -11.38 9.19
C TYR A 146 -0.14 -12.45 9.55
N PRO A 147 -0.04 -13.69 9.04
CA PRO A 147 -1.08 -14.71 9.19
C PRO A 147 -1.33 -15.14 10.64
N GLN A 148 -0.36 -14.95 11.54
CA GLN A 148 -0.43 -15.34 12.95
C GLN A 148 -0.61 -14.14 13.90
N ASP A 149 -1.01 -12.98 13.37
CA ASP A 149 -1.19 -11.79 14.20
C ASP A 149 -2.48 -11.85 15.05
N ALA A 150 -2.47 -11.16 16.19
CA ALA A 150 -3.65 -11.04 17.05
C ALA A 150 -4.86 -10.41 16.33
N LEU A 151 -4.64 -9.59 15.30
CA LEU A 151 -5.70 -9.00 14.48
C LEU A 151 -6.17 -9.92 13.34
N THR A 152 -5.59 -11.10 13.12
CA THR A 152 -5.98 -12.00 12.01
C THR A 152 -7.49 -12.28 12.02
N ARG A 153 -8.04 -12.66 13.17
CA ARG A 153 -9.47 -12.98 13.31
C ARG A 153 -10.37 -11.81 12.92
N VAL A 154 -10.13 -10.62 13.48
CA VAL A 154 -10.92 -9.41 13.17
C VAL A 154 -10.66 -8.90 11.75
N THR A 155 -9.49 -9.17 11.17
CA THR A 155 -9.18 -8.84 9.78
C THR A 155 -9.97 -9.75 8.83
N GLN A 156 -10.05 -11.06 9.10
CA GLN A 156 -10.90 -11.99 8.34
C GLN A 156 -12.38 -11.56 8.38
N PHE A 157 -12.89 -11.18 9.54
CA PHE A 157 -14.25 -10.67 9.66
C PHE A 157 -14.48 -9.40 8.81
N ASN A 158 -13.55 -8.45 8.85
CA ASN A 158 -13.65 -7.25 8.02
C ASN A 158 -13.49 -7.57 6.53
N LEU A 159 -12.68 -8.56 6.17
CA LEU A 159 -12.55 -9.01 4.78
C LEU A 159 -13.88 -9.61 4.29
N GLY A 160 -14.57 -10.39 5.13
CA GLY A 160 -15.93 -10.86 4.86
C GLY A 160 -16.90 -9.70 4.59
N ARG A 161 -16.85 -8.65 5.42
CA ARG A 161 -17.64 -7.42 5.20
C ARG A 161 -17.31 -6.73 3.87
N ALA A 162 -16.04 -6.75 3.48
CA ALA A 162 -15.59 -6.11 2.25
C ALA A 162 -16.09 -6.85 1.02
N TYR A 163 -16.01 -8.18 1.03
CA TYR A 163 -16.56 -9.02 -0.03
C TYR A 163 -18.09 -8.95 -0.09
N GLU A 164 -18.78 -8.93 1.05
CA GLU A 164 -20.25 -8.77 1.09
C GLU A 164 -20.67 -7.43 0.47
N ALA A 165 -20.01 -6.33 0.85
CA ALA A 165 -20.25 -5.02 0.28
C ALA A 165 -19.88 -4.94 -1.21
N ALA A 166 -18.94 -5.76 -1.68
CA ALA A 166 -18.58 -5.90 -3.09
C ALA A 166 -19.55 -6.78 -3.89
N GLY A 167 -20.54 -7.41 -3.25
CA GLY A 167 -21.45 -8.35 -3.90
C GLY A 167 -20.81 -9.69 -4.26
N GLN A 168 -19.80 -10.11 -3.48
CA GLN A 168 -19.08 -11.38 -3.63
C GLN A 168 -19.43 -12.32 -2.46
N PRO A 169 -20.62 -12.95 -2.46
CA PRO A 169 -21.11 -13.67 -1.29
C PRO A 169 -20.30 -14.93 -0.96
N ASP A 170 -19.77 -15.64 -1.97
CA ASP A 170 -18.91 -16.82 -1.76
C ASP A 170 -17.63 -16.45 -1.00
N ASP A 171 -16.92 -15.42 -1.47
CA ASP A 171 -15.69 -14.93 -0.86
C ASP A 171 -15.97 -14.36 0.56
N ALA A 172 -17.13 -13.71 0.73
CA ALA A 172 -17.57 -13.19 2.01
C ALA A 172 -17.81 -14.31 3.03
N ALA A 173 -18.57 -15.35 2.65
CA ALA A 173 -18.82 -16.51 3.51
C ALA A 173 -17.51 -17.19 3.93
N ALA A 174 -16.56 -17.35 2.99
CA ALA A 174 -15.25 -17.94 3.28
C ALA A 174 -14.45 -17.11 4.29
N ALA A 175 -14.37 -15.79 4.11
CA ALA A 175 -13.66 -14.90 5.01
C ALA A 175 -14.34 -14.80 6.40
N TYR A 176 -15.67 -14.75 6.45
CA TYR A 176 -16.40 -14.81 7.72
C TYR A 176 -16.16 -16.12 8.46
N THR A 177 -16.22 -17.25 7.76
CA THR A 177 -15.95 -18.56 8.35
C THR A 177 -14.52 -18.65 8.88
N ALA A 178 -13.54 -18.07 8.19
CA ALA A 178 -12.16 -17.98 8.65
C ALA A 178 -11.96 -17.11 9.91
N SER A 179 -12.97 -16.32 10.30
CA SER A 179 -12.98 -15.55 11.54
C SER A 179 -13.61 -16.29 12.73
N ILE A 180 -14.11 -17.50 12.55
CA ILE A 180 -14.74 -18.30 13.62
C ILE A 180 -13.66 -18.92 14.51
N GLU A 181 -13.84 -18.83 15.83
CA GLU A 181 -12.90 -19.37 16.83
C GLU A 181 -13.57 -20.42 17.71
N ALA A 182 -12.88 -21.52 18.01
CA ALA A 182 -13.46 -22.61 18.80
C ALA A 182 -13.87 -22.12 20.21
N ASN A 183 -15.08 -22.47 20.63
CA ASN A 183 -15.67 -22.10 21.93
C ASN A 183 -15.85 -20.58 22.14
N ASP A 184 -15.89 -19.77 21.07
CA ASP A 184 -16.28 -18.35 21.17
C ASP A 184 -17.82 -18.20 21.09
N PRO A 185 -18.50 -17.76 22.16
CA PRO A 185 -19.95 -17.55 22.16
C PRO A 185 -20.42 -16.48 21.15
N THR A 186 -19.52 -15.64 20.65
CA THR A 186 -19.85 -14.60 19.67
C THR A 186 -19.92 -15.11 18.23
N ASN A 187 -19.54 -16.38 17.98
CA ASN A 187 -19.63 -16.97 16.65
C ASN A 187 -21.07 -16.98 16.09
N VAL A 188 -22.08 -17.02 16.96
CA VAL A 188 -23.50 -16.96 16.56
C VAL A 188 -23.80 -15.76 15.66
N TYR A 189 -23.20 -14.59 15.95
CA TYR A 189 -23.39 -13.38 15.15
C TYR A 189 -22.70 -13.47 13.78
N ILE A 190 -21.62 -14.27 13.67
CA ILE A 190 -20.94 -14.51 12.38
C ILE A 190 -21.81 -15.41 11.51
N TYR A 191 -22.37 -16.48 12.08
CA TYR A 191 -23.29 -17.37 11.38
C TYR A 191 -24.59 -16.68 10.96
N GLU A 192 -25.16 -15.84 11.83
CA GLU A 192 -26.30 -14.99 11.49
C GLU A 192 -25.97 -14.11 10.29
N ARG A 193 -24.83 -13.40 10.30
CA ARG A 193 -24.39 -12.54 9.20
C ARG A 193 -24.25 -13.31 7.88
N ILE A 194 -23.68 -14.52 7.91
CA ILE A 194 -23.56 -15.39 6.72
C ILE A 194 -24.95 -15.79 6.22
N GLY A 195 -25.86 -16.20 7.11
CA GLY A 195 -27.21 -16.59 6.75
C GLY A 195 -28.03 -15.45 6.15
N ASP A 196 -27.96 -14.26 6.75
CA ASP A 196 -28.63 -13.05 6.27
C ASP A 196 -28.14 -12.65 4.87
N MET A 197 -26.82 -12.70 4.66
CA MET A 197 -26.23 -12.45 3.36
C MET A 197 -26.78 -13.42 2.30
N TRP A 198 -26.76 -14.73 2.59
CA TRP A 198 -27.29 -15.73 1.66
C TRP A 198 -28.78 -15.55 1.41
N PHE A 199 -29.55 -15.19 2.44
CA PHE A 199 -30.99 -14.95 2.34
C PHE A 199 -31.27 -13.79 1.39
N HIS A 200 -30.52 -12.70 1.51
CA HIS A 200 -30.64 -11.55 0.62
C HIS A 200 -30.25 -11.85 -0.83
N THR A 201 -29.36 -12.83 -1.06
CA THR A 201 -29.00 -13.30 -2.40
C THR A 201 -29.94 -14.39 -2.96
N GLY A 202 -30.90 -14.88 -2.16
CA GLY A 202 -31.84 -15.93 -2.54
C GLY A 202 -31.27 -17.36 -2.46
N ALA A 203 -30.11 -17.54 -1.83
CA ALA A 203 -29.43 -18.82 -1.67
C ALA A 203 -29.95 -19.55 -0.41
N TYR A 204 -31.20 -20.02 -0.47
CA TYR A 204 -31.91 -20.52 0.72
C TYR A 204 -31.30 -21.78 1.33
N THR A 205 -30.60 -22.61 0.55
CA THR A 205 -29.92 -23.80 1.10
C THR A 205 -28.81 -23.37 2.04
N GLU A 206 -27.96 -22.45 1.57
CA GLU A 206 -26.83 -21.87 2.27
C GLU A 206 -27.28 -21.03 3.48
N THR A 207 -28.42 -20.34 3.37
CA THR A 207 -29.07 -19.66 4.51
C THR A 207 -29.39 -20.64 5.63
N ILE A 208 -30.07 -21.75 5.30
CA ILE A 208 -30.48 -22.75 6.29
C ILE A 208 -29.26 -23.36 6.96
N GLU A 209 -28.23 -23.70 6.19
CA GLU A 209 -26.96 -24.25 6.71
C GLU A 209 -26.28 -23.27 7.68
N ALA A 210 -26.19 -22.00 7.32
CA ALA A 210 -25.57 -20.98 8.17
C ALA A 210 -26.35 -20.75 9.47
N TYR A 211 -27.67 -20.62 9.41
CA TYR A 211 -28.50 -20.46 10.61
C TYR A 211 -28.46 -21.70 11.51
N GLN A 212 -28.43 -22.92 10.96
CA GLN A 212 -28.25 -24.14 11.73
C GLN A 212 -26.91 -24.16 12.45
N ALA A 213 -25.82 -23.81 11.76
CA ALA A 213 -24.51 -23.69 12.38
C ALA A 213 -24.50 -22.63 13.51
N GLY A 214 -25.24 -21.53 13.34
CA GLY A 214 -25.46 -20.53 14.38
C GLY A 214 -26.17 -21.10 15.61
N VAL A 215 -27.27 -21.85 15.43
CA VAL A 215 -28.02 -22.54 16.49
C VAL A 215 -27.12 -23.51 17.26
N ASP A 216 -26.26 -24.24 16.56
CA ASP A 216 -25.34 -25.22 17.16
C ASP A 216 -24.14 -24.58 17.87
N SER A 217 -23.83 -23.32 17.56
CA SER A 217 -22.67 -22.59 18.10
C SER A 217 -22.92 -21.92 19.46
N THR A 218 -24.16 -21.84 19.91
CA THR A 218 -24.56 -21.11 21.12
C THR A 218 -25.42 -21.97 22.04
N GLU A 219 -25.39 -21.67 23.34
CA GLU A 219 -26.33 -22.24 24.32
C GLU A 219 -27.48 -21.31 24.67
N ASP A 220 -27.48 -20.09 24.16
CA ASP A 220 -28.53 -19.10 24.44
C ASP A 220 -29.82 -19.40 23.66
N ASP A 221 -30.90 -19.66 24.40
CA ASP A 221 -32.20 -20.01 23.81
C ASP A 221 -32.81 -18.87 22.98
N GLY A 222 -32.53 -17.60 23.33
CA GLY A 222 -33.02 -16.44 22.59
C GLY A 222 -32.44 -16.41 21.18
N PHE A 223 -31.12 -16.57 21.06
CA PHE A 223 -30.47 -16.70 19.75
C PHE A 223 -30.96 -17.92 18.97
N LYS A 224 -31.13 -19.08 19.64
CA LYS A 224 -31.65 -20.29 18.98
C LYS A 224 -33.05 -20.08 18.42
N VAL A 225 -33.95 -19.38 19.13
CA VAL A 225 -35.31 -19.08 18.64
C VAL A 225 -35.25 -18.16 17.42
N HIS A 226 -34.52 -17.04 17.50
CA HIS A 226 -34.37 -16.09 16.41
C HIS A 226 -33.86 -16.75 15.11
N LEU A 227 -32.79 -17.55 15.19
CA LEU A 227 -32.25 -18.23 14.00
C LEU A 227 -33.20 -19.29 13.43
N ARG A 228 -33.97 -19.98 14.29
CA ARG A 228 -35.00 -20.95 13.84
C ARG A 228 -36.18 -20.29 13.15
N GLU A 229 -36.56 -19.08 13.57
CA GLU A 229 -37.55 -18.27 12.85
C GLU A 229 -37.02 -17.89 11.46
N GLY A 230 -35.74 -17.53 11.34
CA GLY A 230 -35.08 -17.28 10.05
C GLY A 230 -35.07 -18.50 9.10
N ILE A 231 -35.01 -19.73 9.63
CA ILE A 231 -35.10 -20.96 8.83
C ILE A 231 -36.54 -21.23 8.33
N ALA A 232 -37.56 -20.79 9.08
CA ALA A 232 -38.95 -21.13 8.82
C ALA A 232 -39.69 -20.16 7.88
N ASN A 233 -39.15 -18.94 7.68
CA ASN A 233 -39.73 -17.88 6.85
C ASN A 233 -39.12 -17.86 5.45
#